data_AF-A0A5C6M499-F1
#
_entry.id   AF-A0A5C6M499-F1
#
_cell.length_a   1.000
_cell.length_b   1.000
_cell.length_c   1.000
_cell.angle_alpha   90.00
_cell.angle_beta   90.00
_cell.angle_gamma   90.00
#
_symmetry.space_group_name_H-M   'P 1'
#
loop_
_entity.id
_entity.type
_entity.pdbx_description
1 polymer ?
#
loop_
_entity_poly.entity_id
_entity_poly.type
_entity_poly.pdbx_seq_one_letter_code
_entity_poly.pdbx_strand_id
1 'polypeptide(L)'
;LAEGLQLPFWTANAQQLERMSSGYGPYTLSRLCAETGGIFFVADDTTVRKWDPQIMRQYAPDYRPGLEYRKQLQSNLAKQALIAAAQLAVNEPVPIPQRAFQANNDNILREQITEAQKPLAVLDYFLQRVHEALEVGEKHRDKLDTDRWRAQYDLAMGRVLAMRVRAYGYNSLLAEMKSSPRRFEKEGSNQWLLQPSEKIEGGANVRKMHDKALMYLNRIIEEHPDTPWAFLAKIELSEPLGWEWREGQLAIPQMGGANGDNPRRPVFAPEEEERRRQAQEMQRKKDQFKLKV
;
A
#
# COMPACT_ATOMS: atom_id res chain seq x y z
N LEU A 1 -2.27 15.29 18.77
CA LEU A 1 -3.38 14.79 17.92
C LEU A 1 -2.76 14.44 16.57
N ALA A 2 -3.22 13.40 15.89
CA ALA A 2 -2.73 13.11 14.55
C ALA A 2 -3.27 14.19 13.60
N GLU A 3 -2.38 15.00 13.03
CA GLU A 3 -2.75 16.06 12.08
C GLU A 3 -2.70 15.54 10.62
N GLY A 4 -2.02 14.42 10.37
CA GLY A 4 -1.90 13.83 9.04
C GLY A 4 -2.76 12.58 8.89
N LEU A 5 -3.41 12.46 7.73
CA LEU A 5 -4.07 11.23 7.34
C LEU A 5 -3.02 10.19 6.88
N GLN A 6 -2.99 9.04 7.54
CA GLN A 6 -2.10 7.94 7.19
C GLN A 6 -2.83 6.93 6.32
N LEU A 7 -2.45 6.89 5.04
CA LEU A 7 -2.91 5.89 4.07
C LEU A 7 -1.70 5.28 3.36
N PRO A 8 -1.71 3.98 3.03
CA PRO A 8 -0.66 3.38 2.24
C PRO A 8 -0.76 3.79 0.76
N PHE A 9 0.27 3.49 -0.01
CA PHE A 9 0.22 3.61 -1.47
C PHE A 9 -0.05 2.22 -2.05
N TRP A 10 -1.05 2.13 -2.93
CA TRP A 10 -1.44 0.85 -3.54
C TRP A 10 -0.54 0.43 -4.69
N THR A 11 0.00 1.39 -5.42
CA THR A 11 0.70 1.14 -6.68
C THR A 11 2.15 1.60 -6.59
N ALA A 12 2.38 2.79 -6.00
CA ALA A 12 3.71 3.36 -5.88
C ALA A 12 4.61 2.58 -4.90
N ASN A 13 5.89 2.46 -5.26
CA ASN A 13 6.89 1.78 -4.44
C ASN A 13 7.14 2.54 -3.14
N ALA A 14 6.64 2.00 -2.02
CA ALA A 14 6.75 2.61 -0.70
C ALA A 14 8.15 2.53 -0.06
N GLN A 15 9.13 1.89 -0.71
CA GLN A 15 10.48 1.67 -0.15
C GLN A 15 11.22 2.96 0.25
N GLN A 16 10.89 4.11 -0.35
CA GLN A 16 11.48 5.41 0.02
C GLN A 16 10.67 6.19 1.06
N LEU A 17 9.49 5.71 1.45
CA LEU A 17 8.57 6.39 2.36
C LEU A 17 8.79 6.05 3.83
N GLU A 18 9.45 4.92 4.12
CA GLU A 18 9.61 4.41 5.50
C GLU A 18 10.55 5.26 6.36
N ARG A 19 11.43 6.07 5.75
CA ARG A 19 12.40 6.92 6.46
C ARG A 19 12.49 8.31 5.86
N MET A 20 11.49 9.12 6.19
CA MET A 20 11.44 10.55 5.86
C MET A 20 11.67 11.38 7.14
N SER A 21 12.65 12.27 7.11
CA SER A 21 12.78 13.34 8.11
C SER A 21 11.61 14.32 8.06
N SER A 22 11.21 14.87 9.20
CA SER A 22 10.39 16.09 9.20
C SER A 22 11.25 17.36 9.35
N GLY A 23 12.55 17.22 9.62
CA GLY A 23 13.42 18.29 10.10
C GLY A 23 13.12 18.75 11.54
N TYR A 24 12.08 18.20 12.17
CA TYR A 24 11.64 18.53 13.52
C TYR A 24 11.79 17.32 14.44
N GLY A 25 12.13 17.60 15.71
CA GLY A 25 12.16 16.58 16.74
C GLY A 25 10.76 16.06 17.10
N PRO A 26 10.66 14.98 17.88
CA PRO A 26 9.39 14.52 18.43
C PRO A 26 8.64 15.67 19.09
N TYR A 27 7.34 15.78 18.79
CA TYR A 27 6.53 16.95 19.17
C TYR A 27 6.59 17.26 20.68
N THR A 28 6.42 16.23 21.52
CA THR A 28 6.39 16.37 22.98
C THR A 28 7.71 16.89 23.55
N LEU A 29 8.84 16.37 23.05
CA LEU A 29 10.18 16.78 23.48
C LEU A 29 10.51 18.18 22.99
N SER A 30 10.20 18.48 21.73
CA SER A 30 10.43 19.81 21.14
C SER A 30 9.60 20.88 21.84
N ARG A 31 8.34 20.56 22.19
CA ARG A 31 7.48 21.46 22.98
C ARG A 31 8.03 21.69 24.39
N LEU A 32 8.48 20.63 25.08
CA LEU A 32 9.08 20.77 26.41
C LEU A 32 10.28 21.71 26.38
N CYS A 33 11.17 21.56 25.39
CA CYS A 33 12.29 22.47 25.17
C CYS A 33 11.80 23.91 24.91
N ALA A 34 10.81 24.10 24.03
CA ALA A 34 10.25 25.43 23.76
C ALA A 34 9.64 26.10 25.00
N GLU A 35 8.93 25.35 25.85
CA GLU A 35 8.32 25.86 27.09
C GLU A 35 9.35 26.15 28.19
N THR A 36 10.47 25.42 28.22
CA THR A 36 11.51 25.56 29.27
C THR A 36 12.69 26.44 28.84
N GLY A 37 12.69 26.99 27.62
CA GLY A 37 13.83 27.72 27.06
C GLY A 37 15.02 26.82 26.68
N GLY A 38 14.82 25.50 26.62
CA GLY A 38 15.80 24.53 26.14
C GLY A 38 15.87 24.46 24.61
N ILE A 39 16.90 23.79 24.09
CA ILE A 39 17.09 23.54 22.66
C ILE A 39 17.06 22.03 22.42
N PHE A 40 16.22 21.57 21.50
CA PHE A 40 16.20 20.17 21.08
C PHE A 40 17.14 19.98 19.88
N PHE A 41 18.21 19.21 20.05
CA PHE A 41 19.12 18.85 18.97
C PHE A 41 18.69 17.52 18.33
N VAL A 42 18.39 17.55 17.03
CA VAL A 42 18.23 16.32 16.24
C VAL A 42 19.63 15.88 15.81
N ALA A 43 20.17 14.85 16.46
CA ALA A 43 21.43 14.23 16.06
C ALA A 43 21.29 13.54 14.69
N ASP A 44 22.43 13.40 13.99
CA ASP A 44 22.57 12.99 12.59
C ASP A 44 21.41 12.15 12.05
N ASP A 45 20.57 12.80 11.27
CA ASP A 45 19.37 12.19 10.74
C ASP A 45 19.76 11.22 9.62
N THR A 46 19.69 9.91 9.88
CA THR A 46 20.01 8.85 8.92
C THR A 46 18.89 8.60 7.90
N THR A 47 17.87 9.46 7.87
CA THR A 47 16.80 9.37 6.88
C THR A 47 17.32 9.56 5.46
N VAL A 48 16.76 8.78 4.55
CA VAL A 48 17.16 8.74 3.14
C VAL A 48 16.78 10.04 2.43
N ARG A 49 15.67 10.65 2.84
CA ARG A 49 15.19 11.92 2.30
C ARG A 49 15.19 12.97 3.39
N LYS A 50 15.70 14.16 3.03
CA LYS A 50 15.73 15.38 3.85
C LYS A 50 15.16 16.53 3.04
N TRP A 51 14.70 17.56 3.73
CA TRP A 51 14.08 18.77 3.16
C TRP A 51 14.87 19.97 3.60
N ASP A 52 14.87 21.03 2.79
CA ASP A 52 15.56 22.26 3.14
C ASP A 52 14.96 22.86 4.43
N PRO A 53 15.76 23.01 5.50
CA PRO A 53 15.28 23.61 6.75
C PRO A 53 14.74 25.04 6.56
N GLN A 54 15.24 25.80 5.57
CA GLN A 54 14.75 27.16 5.31
C GLN A 54 13.30 27.15 4.83
N ILE A 55 12.95 26.23 3.93
CA ILE A 55 11.58 26.04 3.45
C ILE A 55 10.71 25.52 4.60
N MET A 56 11.20 24.52 5.33
CA MET A 56 10.43 23.85 6.38
C MET A 56 10.06 24.75 7.56
N ARG A 57 10.80 25.85 7.83
CA ARG A 57 10.47 26.82 8.88
C ARG A 57 9.03 27.33 8.84
N GLN A 58 8.47 27.53 7.65
CA GLN A 58 7.09 27.99 7.46
C GLN A 58 6.05 26.92 7.82
N TYR A 59 6.47 25.66 7.87
CA TYR A 59 5.64 24.48 8.14
C TYR A 59 5.88 23.92 9.57
N ALA A 60 6.46 24.73 10.46
CA ALA A 60 6.76 24.32 11.81
C ALA A 60 5.51 23.84 12.57
N PRO A 61 5.63 22.78 13.40
CA PRO A 61 4.55 22.40 14.31
C PRO A 61 4.19 23.53 15.26
N ASP A 62 2.92 23.61 15.66
CA ASP A 62 2.47 24.57 16.66
C ASP A 62 2.81 24.06 18.07
N TYR A 63 3.77 24.70 18.74
CA TYR A 63 4.23 24.31 20.07
C TYR A 63 3.49 24.99 21.23
N ARG A 64 2.39 25.71 20.97
CA ARG A 64 1.59 26.37 22.01
C ARG A 64 1.00 25.39 23.04
N PRO A 65 0.61 25.88 24.23
CA PRO A 65 -0.06 25.06 25.22
C PRO A 65 -1.28 24.32 24.65
N GLY A 66 -1.44 23.06 25.05
CA GLY A 66 -2.46 22.17 24.45
C GLY A 66 -3.90 22.69 24.55
N LEU A 67 -4.23 23.50 25.56
CA LEU A 67 -5.53 24.17 25.67
C LEU A 67 -5.74 25.23 24.60
N GLU A 68 -4.74 26.06 24.33
CA GLU A 68 -4.79 27.07 23.28
C GLU A 68 -4.83 26.44 21.89
N TYR A 69 -4.02 25.40 21.68
CA TYR A 69 -4.04 24.63 20.44
C TYR A 69 -5.43 24.04 20.17
N ARG A 70 -6.08 23.43 21.17
CA ARG A 70 -7.46 22.91 21.02
C ARG A 70 -8.48 24.02 20.73
N LYS A 71 -8.36 25.19 21.36
CA LYS A 71 -9.22 26.35 21.04
C LYS A 71 -9.02 26.81 19.59
N GLN A 72 -7.77 26.85 19.11
CA GLN A 72 -7.49 27.19 17.72
C GLN A 72 -8.03 26.13 16.75
N LEU A 73 -7.96 24.85 17.08
CA LEU A 73 -8.59 23.80 16.27
C LEU A 73 -10.09 24.03 16.12
N GLN A 74 -10.76 24.43 17.20
CA GLN A 74 -12.20 24.72 17.18
C GLN A 74 -12.56 25.95 16.32
N SER A 75 -11.62 26.84 16.04
CA SER A 75 -11.87 28.04 15.23
C SER A 75 -12.09 27.76 13.74
N ASN A 76 -11.63 26.62 13.21
CA ASN A 76 -11.76 26.28 11.80
C ASN A 76 -12.22 24.83 11.61
N LEU A 77 -13.32 24.66 10.87
CA LEU A 77 -13.92 23.34 10.59
C LEU A 77 -13.00 22.43 9.76
N ALA A 78 -12.15 22.96 8.87
CA ALA A 78 -11.19 22.17 8.10
C ALA A 78 -10.14 21.49 9.01
N LYS A 79 -9.69 22.18 10.07
CA LYS A 79 -8.77 21.59 11.05
C LYS A 79 -9.44 20.45 11.83
N GLN A 80 -10.69 20.65 12.25
CA GLN A 80 -11.47 19.63 12.95
C GLN A 80 -11.73 18.41 12.07
N ALA A 81 -12.14 18.65 10.83
CA ALA A 81 -12.38 17.64 9.80
C ALA A 81 -11.14 16.78 9.55
N LEU A 82 -9.97 17.41 9.40
CA LEU A 82 -8.70 16.72 9.20
C LEU A 82 -8.33 15.83 10.38
N ILE A 83 -8.47 16.32 11.62
CA ILE A 83 -8.18 15.52 12.81
C ILE A 83 -9.16 14.35 12.94
N ALA A 84 -10.45 14.58 12.70
CA ALA A 84 -11.47 13.52 12.74
C ALA A 84 -11.15 12.43 11.70
N ALA A 85 -10.82 12.83 10.48
CA ALA A 85 -10.40 11.92 9.42
C ALA A 85 -9.12 11.15 9.77
N ALA A 86 -8.11 11.83 10.31
CA ALA A 86 -6.87 11.20 10.75
C ALA A 86 -7.10 10.18 11.87
N GLN A 87 -7.98 10.49 12.83
CA GLN A 87 -8.36 9.57 13.92
C GLN A 87 -9.03 8.29 13.41
N LEU A 88 -9.87 8.39 12.37
CA LEU A 88 -10.48 7.22 11.75
C LEU A 88 -9.42 6.29 11.14
N ALA A 89 -8.35 6.84 10.57
CA ALA A 89 -7.33 6.07 9.85
C ALA A 89 -6.25 5.42 10.73
N VAL A 90 -6.16 5.76 12.02
CA VAL A 90 -5.03 5.30 12.88
C VAL A 90 -4.97 3.77 13.01
N ASN A 91 -6.13 3.12 13.10
CA ASN A 91 -6.22 1.70 13.44
C ASN A 91 -6.85 0.84 12.34
N GLU A 92 -7.19 1.43 11.20
CA GLU A 92 -7.89 0.74 10.13
C GLU A 92 -6.88 0.12 9.15
N PRO A 93 -6.79 -1.22 9.05
CA PRO A 93 -5.87 -1.85 8.13
C PRO A 93 -6.36 -1.69 6.69
N VAL A 94 -5.65 -0.89 5.90
CA VAL A 94 -5.91 -0.77 4.46
C VAL A 94 -5.24 -1.94 3.73
N PRO A 95 -6.00 -2.81 3.04
CA PRO A 95 -5.45 -3.97 2.34
C PRO A 95 -4.58 -3.55 1.15
N ILE A 96 -3.55 -4.34 0.86
CA ILE A 96 -2.75 -4.21 -0.38
C ILE A 96 -3.47 -5.01 -1.47
N PRO A 97 -3.83 -4.41 -2.61
CA PRO A 97 -4.59 -5.09 -3.65
C PRO A 97 -3.74 -6.15 -4.35
N GLN A 98 -4.34 -7.33 -4.58
CA GLN A 98 -3.73 -8.34 -5.43
C GLN A 98 -3.81 -7.87 -6.88
N ARG A 99 -2.66 -7.71 -7.54
CA ARG A 99 -2.58 -7.24 -8.94
C ARG A 99 -2.32 -8.35 -9.93
N ALA A 100 -2.09 -9.57 -9.48
CA ALA A 100 -1.64 -10.67 -10.32
C ALA A 100 -2.56 -11.87 -10.11
N PHE A 101 -3.21 -12.32 -11.18
CA PHE A 101 -4.24 -13.36 -11.15
C PHE A 101 -3.88 -14.47 -12.12
N GLN A 102 -3.83 -15.70 -11.61
CA GLN A 102 -3.58 -16.87 -12.43
C GLN A 102 -4.84 -17.18 -13.24
N ALA A 103 -4.66 -17.48 -14.52
CA ALA A 103 -5.76 -17.77 -15.43
C ALA A 103 -5.52 -19.05 -16.24
N ASN A 104 -4.88 -20.03 -15.60
CA ASN A 104 -4.79 -21.40 -16.11
C ASN A 104 -6.17 -22.07 -16.23
N ASN A 105 -7.13 -21.65 -15.40
CA ASN A 105 -8.50 -22.14 -15.37
C ASN A 105 -9.42 -21.00 -14.90
N ASP A 106 -10.53 -20.77 -15.62
CA ASP A 106 -11.53 -19.77 -15.30
C ASP A 106 -12.08 -19.89 -13.88
N ASN A 107 -12.20 -21.11 -13.34
CA ASN A 107 -12.65 -21.33 -11.98
C ASN A 107 -11.66 -20.77 -10.95
N ILE A 108 -10.36 -21.01 -11.17
CA ILE A 108 -9.29 -20.48 -10.31
C ILE A 108 -9.28 -18.95 -10.39
N LEU A 109 -9.40 -18.40 -11.60
CA LEU A 109 -9.48 -16.95 -11.80
C LEU A 109 -10.64 -16.33 -11.02
N ARG A 110 -11.85 -16.91 -11.14
CA ARG A 110 -13.05 -16.42 -10.44
C ARG A 110 -12.94 -16.53 -8.92
N GLU A 111 -12.31 -17.59 -8.42
CA GLU A 111 -12.04 -17.78 -6.99
C GLU A 111 -11.07 -16.73 -6.47
N GLN A 112 -9.92 -16.55 -7.15
CA GLN A 112 -8.94 -15.51 -6.79
C GLN A 112 -9.54 -14.10 -6.81
N ILE A 113 -10.35 -13.80 -7.82
CA ILE A 113 -11.07 -12.52 -7.89
C ILE A 113 -12.03 -12.37 -6.70
N THR A 114 -12.76 -13.43 -6.34
CA THR A 114 -13.70 -13.39 -5.22
C THR A 114 -12.97 -13.11 -3.90
N GLU A 115 -11.85 -13.79 -3.64
CA GLU A 115 -11.02 -13.52 -2.47
C GLU A 115 -10.48 -12.10 -2.47
N ALA A 116 -10.00 -11.61 -3.62
CA ALA A 116 -9.46 -10.27 -3.76
C ALA A 116 -10.53 -9.16 -3.59
N GLN A 117 -11.82 -9.46 -3.82
CA GLN A 117 -12.93 -8.53 -3.62
C GLN A 117 -13.43 -8.47 -2.16
N LYS A 118 -13.26 -9.53 -1.36
CA LYS A 118 -13.75 -9.59 0.03
C LYS A 118 -13.39 -8.36 0.89
N PRO A 119 -12.14 -7.88 0.92
CA PRO A 119 -11.79 -6.76 1.80
C PRO A 119 -12.21 -5.39 1.24
N LEU A 120 -12.65 -5.30 -0.02
CA LEU A 120 -12.97 -4.02 -0.67
C LEU A 120 -14.21 -3.36 -0.10
N ALA A 121 -15.21 -4.13 0.34
CA ALA A 121 -16.44 -3.54 0.91
C ALA A 121 -16.15 -2.80 2.22
N VAL A 122 -15.28 -3.37 3.06
CA VAL A 122 -14.83 -2.75 4.31
C VAL A 122 -14.00 -1.50 4.01
N LEU A 123 -13.10 -1.60 3.03
CA LEU A 123 -12.27 -0.48 2.60
C LEU A 123 -13.11 0.68 2.04
N ASP A 124 -14.08 0.41 1.17
CA ASP A 124 -14.93 1.44 0.57
C ASP A 124 -15.74 2.18 1.63
N TYR A 125 -16.33 1.45 2.58
CA TYR A 125 -17.02 2.04 3.73
C TYR A 125 -16.09 2.92 4.57
N PHE A 126 -14.87 2.44 4.86
CA PHE A 126 -13.87 3.23 5.58
C PHE A 126 -13.52 4.51 4.82
N LEU A 127 -13.14 4.42 3.55
CA LEU A 127 -12.73 5.57 2.73
C LEU A 127 -13.88 6.57 2.55
N GLN A 128 -15.11 6.09 2.43
CA GLN A 128 -16.29 6.95 2.38
C GLN A 128 -16.43 7.76 3.68
N ARG A 129 -16.31 7.13 4.85
CA ARG A 129 -16.37 7.85 6.14
C ARG A 129 -15.27 8.88 6.29
N VAL A 130 -14.04 8.55 5.88
CA VAL A 130 -12.92 9.51 5.91
C VAL A 130 -13.19 10.68 4.96
N HIS A 131 -13.67 10.40 3.74
CA HIS A 131 -14.02 11.45 2.78
C HIS A 131 -15.14 12.36 3.30
N GLU A 132 -16.23 11.79 3.82
CA GLU A 132 -17.34 12.55 4.40
C GLU A 132 -16.89 13.42 5.58
N ALA A 133 -16.03 12.89 6.45
CA ALA A 133 -15.45 13.64 7.55
C ALA A 133 -14.63 14.85 7.06
N LEU A 134 -13.84 14.68 5.99
CA LEU A 134 -13.07 15.76 5.38
C LEU A 134 -13.97 16.79 4.67
N GLU A 135 -14.99 16.32 3.95
CA GLU A 135 -15.88 17.14 3.11
C GLU A 135 -16.64 18.21 3.91
N VAL A 136 -17.01 17.92 5.17
CA VAL A 136 -17.60 18.89 6.11
C VAL A 136 -16.73 20.14 6.28
N GLY A 137 -15.40 19.98 6.21
CA GLY A 137 -14.43 21.05 6.35
C GLY A 137 -14.05 21.77 5.05
N GLU A 138 -14.47 21.27 3.87
CA GLU A 138 -13.94 21.69 2.56
C GLU A 138 -14.11 23.20 2.32
N LYS A 139 -15.28 23.74 2.66
CA LYS A 139 -15.60 25.18 2.53
C LYS A 139 -14.77 26.09 3.43
N HIS A 140 -14.07 25.54 4.42
CA HIS A 140 -13.25 26.30 5.37
C HIS A 140 -11.74 26.15 5.09
N ARG A 141 -11.35 25.42 4.03
CA ARG A 141 -9.96 25.25 3.59
C ARG A 141 -9.29 26.60 3.36
N ASP A 142 -9.95 27.52 2.66
CA ASP A 142 -9.36 28.83 2.32
C ASP A 142 -9.14 29.74 3.55
N LYS A 143 -9.82 29.42 4.66
CA LYS A 143 -9.66 30.13 5.95
C LYS A 143 -8.58 29.51 6.83
N LEU A 144 -7.81 28.55 6.32
CA LEU A 144 -6.67 27.99 7.04
C LEU A 144 -5.54 29.03 7.11
N ASP A 145 -4.97 29.14 8.30
CA ASP A 145 -4.05 30.19 8.74
C ASP A 145 -2.57 29.85 8.52
N THR A 146 -2.23 28.58 8.30
CA THR A 146 -0.86 28.14 8.03
C THR A 146 -0.77 27.21 6.83
N ASP A 147 0.36 27.26 6.14
CA ASP A 147 0.62 26.40 4.98
C ASP A 147 0.73 24.93 5.36
N ARG A 148 1.19 24.63 6.59
CA ARG A 148 1.13 23.27 7.15
C ARG A 148 -0.29 22.72 7.15
N TRP A 149 -1.27 23.49 7.61
CA TRP A 149 -2.67 23.05 7.62
C TRP A 149 -3.23 22.90 6.21
N ARG A 150 -2.92 23.84 5.31
CA ARG A 150 -3.37 23.78 3.90
C ARG A 150 -2.82 22.55 3.19
N ALA A 151 -1.50 22.35 3.27
CA ALA A 151 -0.82 21.20 2.66
C ALA A 151 -1.34 19.87 3.23
N GLN A 152 -1.55 19.77 4.54
CA GLN A 152 -2.07 18.55 5.15
C GLN A 152 -3.53 18.27 4.75
N TYR A 153 -4.39 19.28 4.74
CA TYR A 153 -5.80 19.12 4.37
C TYR A 153 -5.93 18.70 2.91
N ASP A 154 -5.23 19.39 2.01
CA ASP A 154 -5.25 19.07 0.59
C ASP A 154 -4.66 17.68 0.32
N LEU A 155 -3.58 17.30 1.02
CA LEU A 155 -2.99 15.96 0.87
C LEU A 155 -3.97 14.88 1.35
N ALA A 156 -4.62 15.09 2.50
CA ALA A 156 -5.61 14.14 3.00
C ALA A 156 -6.77 13.97 2.03
N MET A 157 -7.34 15.08 1.55
CA MET A 157 -8.47 15.06 0.61
C MET A 157 -8.08 14.40 -0.72
N GLY A 158 -6.95 14.82 -1.30
CA GLY A 158 -6.45 14.27 -2.57
C GLY A 158 -6.19 12.77 -2.49
N ARG A 159 -5.52 12.30 -1.42
CA ARG A 159 -5.18 10.88 -1.25
C ARG A 159 -6.40 9.99 -0.98
N VAL A 160 -7.37 10.45 -0.19
CA VAL A 160 -8.62 9.68 0.03
C VAL A 160 -9.39 9.53 -1.28
N LEU A 161 -9.55 10.63 -2.02
CA LEU A 161 -10.24 10.59 -3.31
C LEU A 161 -9.53 9.70 -4.32
N ALA A 162 -8.20 9.81 -4.42
CA ALA A 162 -7.38 8.95 -5.27
C ALA A 162 -7.56 7.46 -4.92
N MET A 163 -7.57 7.14 -3.62
CA MET A 163 -7.77 5.77 -3.16
C MET A 163 -9.18 5.25 -3.43
N ARG A 164 -10.21 6.09 -3.29
CA ARG A 164 -11.59 5.72 -3.65
C ARG A 164 -11.74 5.44 -5.14
N VAL A 165 -11.13 6.26 -6.00
CA VAL A 165 -11.11 6.03 -7.45
C VAL A 165 -10.42 4.72 -7.78
N ARG A 166 -9.24 4.47 -7.20
CA ARG A 166 -8.51 3.21 -7.39
C ARG A 166 -9.31 2.00 -6.89
N ALA A 167 -9.92 2.08 -5.71
CA ALA A 167 -10.71 0.99 -5.12
C ALA A 167 -11.94 0.67 -5.98
N TYR A 168 -12.63 1.69 -6.47
CA TYR A 168 -13.77 1.52 -7.36
C TYR A 168 -13.35 0.87 -8.68
N GLY A 169 -12.36 1.44 -9.38
CA GLY A 169 -11.90 0.91 -10.67
C GLY A 169 -11.37 -0.51 -10.56
N TYR A 170 -10.65 -0.81 -9.49
CA TYR A 170 -10.19 -2.16 -9.15
C TYR A 170 -11.39 -3.11 -9.02
N ASN A 171 -12.37 -2.78 -8.17
CA ASN A 171 -13.54 -3.63 -7.97
C ASN A 171 -14.36 -3.84 -9.25
N SER A 172 -14.52 -2.79 -10.06
CA SER A 172 -15.27 -2.83 -11.32
C SER A 172 -14.62 -3.76 -12.34
N LEU A 173 -13.30 -3.64 -12.57
CA LEU A 173 -12.59 -4.52 -13.49
C LEU A 173 -12.55 -5.97 -13.02
N LEU A 174 -12.43 -6.20 -11.70
CA LEU A 174 -12.54 -7.53 -11.13
C LEU A 174 -13.93 -8.13 -11.37
N ALA A 175 -15.00 -7.36 -11.16
CA ALA A 175 -16.37 -7.81 -11.39
C ALA A 175 -16.63 -8.13 -12.88
N GLU A 176 -16.15 -7.28 -13.79
CA GLU A 176 -16.21 -7.51 -15.24
C GLU A 176 -15.51 -8.83 -15.59
N MET A 177 -14.25 -8.99 -15.16
CA MET A 177 -13.41 -10.16 -15.40
C MET A 177 -14.02 -11.46 -14.84
N LYS A 178 -14.71 -11.39 -13.69
CA LYS A 178 -15.43 -12.52 -13.09
C LYS A 178 -16.66 -12.92 -13.90
N SER A 179 -17.41 -11.93 -14.38
CA SER A 179 -18.65 -12.14 -15.16
C SER A 179 -18.36 -12.60 -16.59
N SER A 180 -17.37 -12.00 -17.25
CA SER A 180 -16.97 -12.27 -18.62
C SER A 180 -15.44 -12.40 -18.71
N PRO A 181 -14.90 -13.62 -18.53
CA PRO A 181 -13.48 -13.84 -18.66
C PRO A 181 -12.97 -13.51 -20.07
N ARG A 182 -12.10 -12.50 -20.16
CA ARG A 182 -11.27 -12.18 -21.34
C ARG A 182 -10.38 -13.36 -21.69
N ARG A 183 -10.17 -13.55 -22.99
CA ARG A 183 -9.28 -14.57 -23.54
C ARG A 183 -7.90 -13.97 -23.79
N PHE A 184 -6.87 -14.79 -23.65
CA PHE A 184 -5.52 -14.41 -24.01
C PHE A 184 -5.39 -14.31 -25.53
N GLU A 185 -4.76 -13.23 -25.99
CA GLU A 185 -4.36 -13.01 -27.37
C GLU A 185 -2.94 -13.53 -27.63
N LYS A 186 -2.04 -13.46 -26.63
CA LYS A 186 -0.64 -13.90 -26.79
C LYS A 186 -0.48 -15.38 -26.45
N GLU A 187 0.26 -16.08 -27.29
CA GLU A 187 0.65 -17.47 -27.05
C GLU A 187 1.55 -17.56 -25.80
N GLY A 188 1.21 -18.47 -24.88
CA GLY A 188 1.96 -18.70 -23.65
C GLY A 188 1.57 -17.82 -22.45
N SER A 189 0.64 -16.86 -22.63
CA SER A 189 0.06 -16.11 -21.52
C SER A 189 -0.76 -17.04 -20.62
N ASN A 190 -0.55 -16.94 -19.31
CA ASN A 190 -1.24 -17.75 -18.30
C ASN A 190 -1.63 -16.95 -17.05
N GLN A 191 -1.44 -15.63 -17.10
CA GLN A 191 -1.70 -14.72 -16.00
C GLN A 191 -2.31 -13.41 -16.51
N TRP A 192 -3.24 -12.86 -15.73
CA TRP A 192 -3.71 -11.49 -15.88
C TRP A 192 -3.04 -10.60 -14.84
N LEU A 193 -2.44 -9.52 -15.30
CA LEU A 193 -1.81 -8.48 -14.50
C LEU A 193 -2.66 -7.22 -14.56
N LEU A 194 -3.07 -6.73 -13.41
CA LEU A 194 -3.77 -5.47 -13.27
C LEU A 194 -2.73 -4.34 -13.09
N GLN A 195 -2.66 -3.44 -14.05
CA GLN A 195 -1.70 -2.34 -14.07
C GLN A 195 -2.41 -0.98 -14.01
N PRO A 196 -1.77 0.05 -13.41
CA PRO A 196 -2.30 1.41 -13.45
C PRO A 196 -2.48 1.91 -14.90
N SER A 197 -3.58 2.62 -15.16
CA SER A 197 -3.93 3.16 -16.48
C SER A 197 -4.65 4.50 -16.39
N GLU A 198 -4.54 5.32 -17.43
CA GLU A 198 -5.29 6.60 -17.54
C GLU A 198 -6.80 6.37 -17.72
N LYS A 199 -7.21 5.13 -18.01
CA LYS A 199 -8.62 4.78 -18.19
C LYS A 199 -9.33 4.74 -16.83
N ILE A 200 -10.25 5.68 -16.63
CA ILE A 200 -11.08 5.73 -15.43
C ILE A 200 -12.39 4.97 -15.67
N GLU A 201 -12.47 3.79 -15.06
CA GLU A 201 -13.68 2.99 -15.00
C GLU A 201 -14.67 3.59 -14.00
N GLY A 202 -15.91 3.85 -14.45
CA GLY A 202 -16.99 4.30 -13.59
C GLY A 202 -17.85 5.44 -14.14
N GLY A 203 -18.94 5.70 -13.42
CA GLY A 203 -19.89 6.76 -13.75
C GLY A 203 -19.39 8.18 -13.43
N ALA A 204 -20.26 9.17 -13.64
CA ALA A 204 -19.94 10.58 -13.45
C ALA A 204 -19.37 10.92 -12.05
N ASN A 205 -19.83 10.22 -11.00
CA ASN A 205 -19.34 10.44 -9.64
C ASN A 205 -17.87 10.05 -9.47
N VAL A 206 -17.42 8.94 -10.09
CA VAL A 206 -16.02 8.49 -10.01
C VAL A 206 -15.11 9.46 -10.75
N ARG A 207 -15.55 9.95 -11.92
CA ARG A 207 -14.82 10.99 -12.66
C ARG A 207 -14.70 12.29 -11.86
N LYS A 208 -15.77 12.73 -11.20
CA LYS A 208 -15.70 13.89 -10.30
C LYS A 208 -14.70 13.68 -9.15
N MET A 209 -14.67 12.50 -8.55
CA MET A 209 -13.68 12.18 -7.50
C MET A 209 -12.26 12.18 -8.05
N HIS A 210 -12.05 11.62 -9.24
CA HIS A 210 -10.77 11.64 -9.96
C HIS A 210 -10.29 13.08 -10.19
N ASP A 211 -11.14 13.93 -10.76
CA ASP A 211 -10.79 15.31 -11.10
C ASP A 211 -10.49 16.12 -9.84
N LYS A 212 -11.28 15.94 -8.76
CA LYS A 212 -10.98 16.55 -7.46
C LYS A 212 -9.66 16.03 -6.88
N ALA A 213 -9.37 14.73 -6.98
CA ALA A 213 -8.11 14.16 -6.49
C ALA A 213 -6.92 14.82 -7.18
N LEU A 214 -6.95 14.91 -8.52
CA LEU A 214 -5.91 15.58 -9.30
C LEU A 214 -5.80 17.05 -8.93
N MET A 215 -6.92 17.76 -8.79
CA MET A 215 -6.93 19.16 -8.38
C MET A 215 -6.21 19.36 -7.03
N TYR A 216 -6.56 18.60 -5.99
CA TYR A 216 -5.94 18.73 -4.67
C TYR A 216 -4.46 18.33 -4.69
N LEU A 217 -4.11 17.22 -5.34
CA LEU A 217 -2.73 16.73 -5.37
C LEU A 217 -1.82 17.67 -6.17
N ASN A 218 -2.27 18.18 -7.32
CA ASN A 218 -1.51 19.16 -8.10
C ASN A 218 -1.39 20.50 -7.37
N ARG A 219 -2.45 20.96 -6.68
CA ARG A 219 -2.39 22.18 -5.87
C ARG A 219 -1.28 22.12 -4.83
N ILE A 220 -1.07 20.99 -4.16
CA ILE A 220 0.04 20.84 -3.19
C ILE A 220 1.40 20.95 -3.88
N ILE A 221 1.54 20.35 -5.06
CA ILE A 221 2.78 20.38 -5.83
C ILE A 221 3.12 21.81 -6.25
N GLU A 222 2.11 22.60 -6.62
CA GLU A 222 2.24 23.99 -7.06
C GLU A 222 2.40 24.98 -5.90
N GLU A 223 1.57 24.89 -4.85
CA GLU A 223 1.56 25.82 -3.72
C GLU A 223 2.64 25.52 -2.67
N HIS A 224 3.05 24.25 -2.54
CA HIS A 224 3.97 23.79 -1.50
C HIS A 224 5.16 23.00 -2.06
N PRO A 225 5.91 23.52 -3.04
CA PRO A 225 7.00 22.80 -3.70
C PRO A 225 8.10 22.43 -2.70
N ASP A 226 8.81 21.34 -3.01
CA ASP A 226 9.96 20.85 -2.22
C ASP A 226 9.66 20.58 -0.74
N THR A 227 8.40 20.29 -0.42
CA THR A 227 7.94 19.84 0.90
C THR A 227 7.67 18.34 0.94
N PRO A 228 7.55 17.72 2.13
CA PRO A 228 7.14 16.32 2.24
C PRO A 228 5.75 16.07 1.63
N TRP A 229 4.84 17.04 1.74
CA TRP A 229 3.49 16.93 1.17
C TRP A 229 3.50 16.90 -0.35
N ALA A 230 4.25 17.79 -1.00
CA ALA A 230 4.40 17.78 -2.45
C ALA A 230 5.10 16.50 -2.93
N PHE A 231 6.08 16.00 -2.19
CA PHE A 231 6.72 14.72 -2.50
C PHE A 231 5.72 13.55 -2.46
N LEU A 232 4.90 13.46 -1.40
CA LEU A 232 3.85 12.45 -1.29
C LEU A 232 2.80 12.59 -2.39
N ALA A 233 2.42 13.82 -2.76
CA ALA A 233 1.49 14.06 -3.86
C ALA A 233 2.08 13.63 -5.21
N LYS A 234 3.37 13.90 -5.46
CA LYS A 234 4.08 13.42 -6.66
C LYS A 234 4.14 11.90 -6.73
N ILE A 235 4.34 11.23 -5.61
CA ILE A 235 4.32 9.76 -5.53
C ILE A 235 2.90 9.24 -5.80
N GLU A 236 1.87 9.88 -5.24
CA GLU A 236 0.48 9.48 -5.50
C GLU A 236 0.14 9.58 -7.00
N LEU A 237 0.61 10.64 -7.66
CA LEU A 237 0.41 10.93 -9.07
C LEU A 237 1.45 10.29 -10.02
N SER A 238 2.46 9.59 -9.51
CA SER A 238 3.49 8.97 -10.36
C SER A 238 2.92 7.83 -11.21
N GLU A 239 1.79 7.27 -10.79
CA GLU A 239 1.03 6.29 -11.53
C GLU A 239 -0.43 6.73 -11.65
N PRO A 240 -1.07 6.50 -12.81
CA PRO A 240 -2.47 6.84 -13.02
C PRO A 240 -3.41 6.19 -12.00
N LEU A 241 -4.57 6.81 -11.77
CA LEU A 241 -5.55 6.33 -10.78
C LEU A 241 -6.47 5.22 -11.30
N GLY A 242 -6.51 5.02 -12.62
CA GLY A 242 -7.29 3.96 -13.26
C GLY A 242 -6.53 2.64 -13.33
N TRP A 243 -7.16 1.65 -13.95
CA TRP A 243 -6.65 0.29 -14.03
C TRP A 243 -6.88 -0.29 -15.42
N GLU A 244 -6.02 -1.22 -15.82
CA GLU A 244 -6.21 -2.02 -17.02
C GLU A 244 -5.67 -3.43 -16.85
N TRP A 245 -6.29 -4.38 -17.55
CA TRP A 245 -5.79 -5.75 -17.66
C TRP A 245 -4.70 -5.84 -18.71
N ARG A 246 -3.58 -6.45 -18.34
CA ARG A 246 -2.51 -6.86 -19.26
C ARG A 246 -2.22 -8.34 -19.10
N GLU A 247 -1.87 -8.96 -20.21
CA GLU A 247 -1.43 -10.34 -20.21
C GLU A 247 -0.02 -10.47 -19.64
N GLY A 248 0.19 -11.47 -18.80
CA GLY A 248 1.46 -11.85 -18.24
C GLY A 248 1.73 -13.34 -18.41
N GLN A 249 3.01 -13.68 -18.28
CA GLN A 249 3.48 -15.06 -18.25
C GLN A 249 4.12 -15.33 -16.90
N LEU A 250 3.49 -16.19 -16.13
CA LEU A 250 4.08 -16.83 -14.97
C LEU A 250 4.86 -18.05 -15.46
N ALA A 251 6.19 -18.05 -15.28
CA ALA A 251 6.99 -19.24 -15.51
C ALA A 251 6.53 -20.33 -14.53
N ILE A 252 5.71 -21.26 -15.00
CA ILE A 252 5.41 -22.47 -14.24
C ILE A 252 6.73 -23.22 -14.18
N PRO A 253 7.34 -23.44 -13.00
CA PRO A 253 8.49 -24.31 -12.93
C PRO A 253 8.05 -25.62 -13.58
N GLN A 254 8.67 -25.99 -14.70
CA GLN A 254 8.46 -27.30 -15.26
C GLN A 254 8.73 -28.24 -14.09
N MET A 255 7.69 -28.89 -13.56
CA MET A 255 7.89 -30.18 -12.94
C MET A 255 8.50 -30.98 -14.07
N GLY A 256 9.84 -31.03 -14.08
CA GLY A 256 10.59 -31.74 -15.10
C GLY A 256 9.91 -33.08 -15.21
N GLY A 257 9.54 -33.44 -16.44
CA GLY A 257 9.03 -34.77 -16.73
C GLY A 257 9.96 -35.74 -16.02
N ALA A 258 9.45 -36.43 -15.01
CA ALA A 258 10.15 -37.52 -14.36
C ALA A 258 10.16 -38.67 -15.36
N ASN A 259 10.96 -38.50 -16.41
CA ASN A 259 11.35 -39.51 -17.36
C ASN A 259 12.83 -39.22 -17.66
N GLY A 260 13.67 -39.61 -16.71
CA GLY A 260 15.10 -39.35 -16.71
C GLY A 260 15.68 -39.59 -15.33
N ASP A 261 16.12 -40.83 -15.09
CA ASP A 261 16.92 -41.34 -13.97
C ASP A 261 17.52 -40.29 -13.03
N ASN A 262 16.79 -39.94 -11.97
CA ASN A 262 17.43 -39.39 -10.80
C ASN A 262 16.79 -39.96 -9.53
N PRO A 263 17.37 -41.02 -8.94
CA PRO A 263 16.90 -41.51 -7.68
C PRO A 263 17.23 -40.45 -6.64
N ARG A 264 16.23 -39.69 -6.20
CA ARG A 264 16.20 -39.11 -4.85
C ARG A 264 16.13 -40.24 -3.83
N ARG A 265 17.14 -41.10 -3.84
CA ARG A 265 17.49 -41.96 -2.73
C ARG A 265 18.33 -41.09 -1.80
N PRO A 266 18.08 -41.12 -0.49
CA PRO A 266 19.02 -40.55 0.46
C PRO A 266 20.37 -41.21 0.19
N VAL A 267 21.39 -40.40 -0.15
CA VAL A 267 22.75 -40.90 -0.33
C VAL A 267 23.28 -41.14 1.08
N PHE A 268 23.37 -42.40 1.48
CA PHE A 268 23.97 -42.78 2.76
C PHE A 268 25.50 -42.78 2.61
N ALA A 269 26.24 -42.62 3.71
CA ALA A 269 27.69 -42.71 3.66
C ALA A 269 28.12 -44.10 3.10
N PRO A 270 29.26 -44.22 2.39
CA PRO A 270 29.68 -45.48 1.75
C PRO A 270 29.71 -46.67 2.72
N GLU A 271 30.15 -46.45 3.96
CA GLU A 271 30.20 -47.46 5.03
C GLU A 271 28.80 -47.90 5.53
N GLU A 272 27.79 -47.07 5.36
CA GLU A 272 26.39 -47.39 5.72
C GLU A 272 25.71 -48.19 4.61
N GLU A 273 26.04 -47.92 3.35
CA GLU A 273 25.57 -48.72 2.21
C GLU A 273 26.12 -50.15 2.24
N GLU A 274 27.41 -50.31 2.53
CA GLU A 274 28.03 -51.64 2.64
C GLU A 274 27.41 -52.47 3.76
N ARG A 275 27.20 -51.86 4.94
CA ARG A 275 26.50 -52.52 6.06
C ARG A 275 25.08 -52.95 5.70
N ARG A 276 24.35 -52.12 4.95
CA ARG A 276 23.00 -52.48 4.48
C ARG A 276 23.00 -53.57 3.43
N ARG A 277 23.95 -53.58 2.49
CA ARG A 277 24.09 -54.64 1.49
C ARG A 277 24.40 -55.98 2.15
N GLN A 278 25.32 -55.99 3.12
CA GLN A 278 25.65 -57.19 3.91
C GLN A 278 24.45 -57.67 4.74
N ALA A 279 23.70 -56.75 5.36
CA ALA A 279 22.48 -57.09 6.08
C ALA A 279 21.40 -57.70 5.16
N GLN A 280 21.19 -57.12 3.97
CA GLN A 280 20.23 -57.62 2.98
C GLN A 280 20.63 -58.98 2.38
N GLU A 281 21.92 -59.23 2.14
CA GLU A 281 22.41 -60.55 1.72
C GLU A 281 22.24 -61.60 2.82
N MET A 282 22.53 -61.24 4.06
CA MET A 282 22.32 -62.12 5.22
C MET A 282 20.84 -62.44 5.42
N GLN A 283 19.95 -61.47 5.19
CA GLN A 283 18.50 -61.68 5.23
C GLN A 283 18.02 -62.58 4.10
N ARG A 284 18.46 -62.35 2.86
CA ARG A 284 18.15 -63.22 1.72
C ARG A 284 18.63 -64.65 1.90
N LYS A 285 19.83 -64.84 2.46
CA LYS A 285 20.36 -66.17 2.79
C LYS A 285 19.56 -66.85 3.90
N LYS A 286 19.15 -66.11 4.94
CA LYS A 286 18.24 -66.63 5.99
C LYS A 286 16.87 -67.03 5.44
N ASP A 287 16.30 -66.23 4.54
CA ASP A 287 14.99 -66.50 3.94
C ASP A 287 15.06 -67.69 2.96
N GLN A 288 16.15 -67.82 2.20
CA GLN A 288 16.40 -69.02 1.38
C GLN A 288 16.62 -70.29 2.21
N PHE A 289 17.22 -70.19 3.40
CA PHE A 289 17.37 -71.32 4.31
C PHE A 289 16.06 -71.72 4.99
N LYS A 290 15.19 -70.74 5.32
CA LYS A 290 13.84 -71.00 5.87
C LYS A 290 12.87 -71.66 4.88
N LEU A 291 13.09 -71.47 3.57
CA LEU A 291 12.28 -72.09 2.51
C LEU A 291 12.69 -73.55 2.20
N LYS A 292 13.74 -74.07 2.82
CA LYS A 292 14.27 -75.43 2.60
C LYS A 292 14.20 -76.36 3.83
N VAL A 293 13.45 -75.99 4.85
CA VAL A 293 13.09 -76.85 6.00
C VAL A 293 11.57 -76.97 6.04
#